data_AF-A0A3A5MA80-F1
#
_entry.id   AF-A0A3A5MA80-F1
#
_cell.length_a   1.000
_cell.length_b   1.000
_cell.length_c   1.000
_cell.angle_alpha   90.00
_cell.angle_beta   90.00
_cell.angle_gamma   90.00
#
_symmetry.space_group_name_H-M   'P 1'
#
loop_
_entity.id
_entity.type
_entity.pdbx_description
1 polymer ?
#
loop_
_entity_poly.entity_id
_entity_poly.type
_entity_poly.pdbx_seq_one_letter_code
_entity_poly.pdbx_strand_id
1 'polypeptide(L)'
;MAAAYRCFSPLVYTLALRAMQDRAAAADITQDVFVRAWRFRDSFDPNSGAVPAWILGISKNVILDGLSARNTQHRLVVQTGANAEAGDTRHQDVDTITDRVVLGTELELLGEPQKSILRLAFYEDMTHQQIAARLDLPLGTVKSHIRRSLIHLRDRLGAWNAAS
;
A
#
# COMPACT_ATOMS: atom_id res chain seq x y z
N MET A 1 14.91 -2.19 12.53
CA MET A 1 13.44 -2.38 12.34
C MET A 1 12.57 -1.66 13.37
N ALA A 2 12.93 -1.57 14.66
CA ALA A 2 12.12 -0.82 15.64
C ALA A 2 11.81 0.64 15.26
N ALA A 3 12.78 1.35 14.66
CA ALA A 3 12.55 2.71 14.14
C ALA A 3 11.56 2.74 12.97
N ALA A 4 11.67 1.78 12.04
CA ALA A 4 10.76 1.65 10.92
C ALA A 4 9.33 1.36 11.39
N TYR A 5 9.16 0.45 12.37
CA TYR A 5 7.87 0.18 12.99
C TYR A 5 7.25 1.46 13.57
N ARG A 6 7.96 2.16 14.46
CA ARG A 6 7.43 3.41 15.07
C ARG A 6 7.07 4.47 14.04
N CYS A 7 7.84 4.58 12.95
CA CYS A 7 7.60 5.60 11.94
C CYS A 7 6.46 5.24 10.98
N PHE A 8 6.27 3.96 10.66
CA PHE A 8 5.38 3.56 9.55
C PHE A 8 4.17 2.73 10.00
N SER A 9 4.12 2.21 11.23
CA SER A 9 2.96 1.45 11.69
C SER A 9 1.66 2.25 11.72
N PRO A 10 1.63 3.56 12.04
CA PRO A 10 0.39 4.33 11.96
C PRO A 10 -0.13 4.42 10.53
N LEU A 11 0.77 4.66 9.56
CA LEU A 11 0.44 4.74 8.14
C LEU A 11 -0.09 3.40 7.62
N VAL A 12 0.62 2.31 7.91
CA VAL A 12 0.23 0.95 7.50
C VAL A 12 -1.14 0.61 8.07
N TYR A 13 -1.37 0.90 9.36
CA TYR A 13 -2.65 0.68 10.01
C TYR A 13 -3.78 1.49 9.38
N THR A 14 -3.57 2.78 9.07
CA THR A 14 -4.60 3.59 8.40
C THR A 14 -4.96 3.02 7.03
N LEU A 15 -3.96 2.58 6.24
CA LEU A 15 -4.18 1.98 4.94
C LEU A 15 -4.97 0.67 5.06
N ALA A 16 -4.55 -0.21 5.99
CA ALA A 16 -5.24 -1.47 6.26
C ALA A 16 -6.67 -1.24 6.78
N LEU A 17 -6.88 -0.26 7.66
CA LEU A 17 -8.20 0.09 8.18
C LEU A 17 -9.13 0.63 7.09
N ARG A 18 -8.61 1.49 6.20
CA ARG A 18 -9.38 2.01 5.07
C ARG A 18 -9.74 0.90 4.07
N ALA A 19 -8.84 -0.04 3.83
CA ALA A 19 -9.09 -1.17 2.94
C ALA A 19 -10.07 -2.19 3.55
N MET A 20 -9.85 -2.57 4.82
CA MET A 20 -10.59 -3.66 5.46
C MET A 20 -11.87 -3.19 6.14
N GLN A 21 -11.98 -1.92 6.54
CA GLN A 21 -13.10 -1.41 7.35
C GLN A 21 -13.31 -2.24 8.65
N ASP A 22 -12.24 -2.85 9.16
CA ASP A 22 -12.23 -3.70 10.35
C ASP A 22 -10.93 -3.44 11.14
N ARG A 23 -11.07 -3.10 12.42
CA ARG A 23 -9.94 -2.73 13.29
C ARG A 23 -9.05 -3.92 13.64
N ALA A 24 -9.62 -5.09 13.86
CA ALA A 24 -8.85 -6.29 14.17
C ALA A 24 -8.05 -6.74 12.94
N ALA A 25 -8.70 -6.82 11.79
CA ALA A 25 -8.02 -7.15 10.54
C ALA A 25 -6.93 -6.12 10.18
N ALA A 26 -7.17 -4.83 10.44
CA ALA A 26 -6.16 -3.80 10.22
C ALA A 26 -4.93 -3.95 11.15
N ALA A 27 -5.14 -4.33 12.40
CA ALA A 27 -4.05 -4.61 13.35
C ALA A 27 -3.23 -5.83 12.91
N ASP A 28 -3.90 -6.91 12.52
CA ASP A 28 -3.27 -8.15 12.04
C ASP A 28 -2.43 -7.90 10.77
N ILE A 29 -3.01 -7.20 9.78
CA ILE A 29 -2.28 -6.79 8.57
C ILE A 29 -1.05 -5.96 8.94
N THR A 30 -1.19 -5.00 9.85
CA THR A 30 -0.06 -4.16 10.26
C THR A 30 1.05 -5.00 10.86
N GLN A 31 0.71 -5.94 11.73
CA GLN A 31 1.68 -6.88 12.30
C GLN A 31 2.36 -7.70 11.20
N ASP A 32 1.59 -8.30 10.29
CA ASP A 32 2.09 -9.13 9.20
C ASP A 32 3.05 -8.38 8.27
N VAL A 33 2.77 -7.11 7.98
CA VAL A 33 3.67 -6.25 7.20
C VAL A 33 5.03 -6.14 7.86
N PHE A 34 5.09 -5.86 9.16
CA PHE A 34 6.37 -5.71 9.85
C PHE A 34 7.06 -7.05 10.12
N VAL A 35 6.31 -8.14 10.27
CA VAL A 35 6.88 -9.50 10.31
C VAL A 35 7.54 -9.83 8.96
N ARG A 36 6.85 -9.58 7.83
CA ARG A 36 7.41 -9.79 6.48
C ARG A 36 8.61 -8.87 6.26
N ALA A 37 8.51 -7.59 6.59
CA ALA A 37 9.64 -6.65 6.50
C ALA A 37 10.83 -7.09 7.36
N TRP A 38 10.60 -7.65 8.55
CA TRP A 38 11.69 -8.22 9.34
C TRP A 38 12.33 -9.44 8.66
N ARG A 39 11.52 -10.37 8.15
CA ARG A 39 11.98 -11.60 7.47
C ARG A 39 12.77 -11.30 6.20
N PHE A 40 12.35 -10.32 5.41
CA PHE A 40 12.96 -9.97 4.12
C PHE A 40 13.92 -8.77 4.20
N ARG A 41 14.32 -8.33 5.41
CA ARG A 41 15.21 -7.16 5.56
C ARG A 41 16.53 -7.29 4.81
N ASP A 42 17.04 -8.51 4.65
CA ASP A 42 18.33 -8.77 4.00
C ASP A 42 18.22 -8.73 2.47
N SER A 43 17.00 -8.78 1.91
CA SER A 43 16.74 -8.60 0.48
C SER A 43 16.47 -7.14 0.10
N PHE A 44 16.49 -6.21 1.06
CA PHE A 44 16.34 -4.79 0.77
C PHE A 44 17.61 -4.25 0.09
N ASP A 45 17.47 -3.82 -1.16
CA ASP A 45 18.51 -3.10 -1.89
C ASP A 45 18.26 -1.59 -1.86
N PRO A 46 19.15 -0.80 -1.21
CA PRO A 46 19.06 0.67 -1.20
C PRO A 46 19.12 1.32 -2.58
N ASN A 47 19.64 0.63 -3.59
CA ASN A 47 19.68 1.14 -4.96
C ASN A 47 18.33 0.99 -5.67
N SER A 48 17.61 -0.09 -5.37
CA SER A 48 16.28 -0.41 -5.91
C SER A 48 15.16 0.45 -5.33
N GLY A 49 15.30 0.94 -4.09
CA GLY A 49 14.22 1.69 -3.44
C GLY A 49 14.60 2.33 -2.10
N ALA A 50 13.77 3.24 -1.61
CA ALA A 50 13.86 3.76 -0.25
C ALA A 50 13.08 2.84 0.70
N VAL A 51 13.58 2.65 1.93
CA VAL A 51 12.90 1.84 2.98
C VAL A 51 11.39 2.12 3.10
N PRO A 52 10.92 3.39 3.05
CA PRO A 52 9.48 3.66 3.17
C PRO A 52 8.68 3.14 1.97
N ALA A 53 9.22 3.20 0.75
CA ALA A 53 8.58 2.65 -0.44
C ALA A 53 8.52 1.12 -0.37
N TRP A 54 9.59 0.50 0.12
CA TRP A 54 9.66 -0.95 0.31
C TRP A 54 8.62 -1.45 1.34
N ILE A 55 8.49 -0.77 2.49
CA ILE A 55 7.47 -1.11 3.49
C ILE A 55 6.06 -0.98 2.92
N LEU A 56 5.78 0.08 2.17
CA LEU A 56 4.47 0.26 1.55
C LEU A 56 4.16 -0.77 0.46
N GLY A 57 5.16 -1.21 -0.31
CA GLY A 57 5.00 -2.34 -1.23
C GLY A 57 4.60 -3.62 -0.51
N ILE A 58 5.24 -3.91 0.63
CA ILE A 58 4.83 -5.03 1.50
C ILE A 58 3.40 -4.82 2.02
N SER A 59 3.04 -3.60 2.46
CA SER A 59 1.69 -3.28 2.92
C SER A 59 0.62 -3.57 1.88
N LYS A 60 0.83 -3.13 0.64
CA LYS A 60 -0.09 -3.38 -0.46
C LYS A 60 -0.31 -4.88 -0.64
N ASN A 61 0.76 -5.66 -0.72
CA ASN A 61 0.67 -7.11 -0.92
C ASN A 61 -0.09 -7.79 0.23
N VAL A 62 0.19 -7.43 1.49
CA VAL A 62 -0.52 -8.01 2.64
C VAL A 62 -2.00 -7.60 2.67
N ILE A 63 -2.32 -6.36 2.32
CA ILE A 63 -3.71 -5.88 2.25
C ILE A 63 -4.48 -6.64 1.16
N LEU A 64 -3.89 -6.80 -0.02
CA LEU A 64 -4.47 -7.58 -1.13
C LEU A 64 -4.69 -9.05 -0.76
N ASP A 65 -3.70 -9.67 -0.10
CA ASP A 65 -3.83 -11.03 0.43
C ASP A 65 -5.03 -11.13 1.39
N GLY A 66 -5.19 -10.15 2.28
CA GLY A 66 -6.28 -10.08 3.26
C GLY A 66 -7.67 -9.87 2.63
N LEU A 67 -7.78 -8.99 1.64
CA LEU A 67 -9.01 -8.78 0.87
C LEU A 67 -9.42 -10.05 0.11
N SER A 68 -8.45 -10.71 -0.55
CA SER A 68 -8.67 -11.97 -1.27
C SER A 68 -9.18 -13.08 -0.35
N ALA A 69 -8.61 -13.18 0.86
CA ALA A 69 -9.05 -14.15 1.88
C ALA A 69 -10.48 -13.88 2.36
N ARG A 70 -10.84 -12.62 2.61
CA ARG A 70 -12.22 -12.23 3.00
C ARG A 70 -13.23 -12.52 1.90
N ASN A 71 -12.89 -12.24 0.65
CA ASN A 71 -13.75 -12.53 -0.49
C ASN A 71 -13.98 -14.03 -0.64
N THR A 72 -12.94 -14.85 -0.45
CA THR A 72 -13.06 -16.32 -0.43
C THR A 72 -13.97 -16.79 0.72
N GLN A 73 -13.78 -16.26 1.93
CA GLN A 73 -14.59 -16.60 3.10
C GLN A 73 -16.06 -16.22 2.89
N HIS A 74 -16.33 -15.03 2.36
CA HIS A 74 -17.68 -14.56 2.06
C HIS A 74 -18.35 -15.45 1.00
N ARG A 75 -17.59 -15.88 -0.02
CA ARG A 75 -18.09 -16.80 -1.06
C ARG A 75 -18.42 -18.18 -0.51
N LEU A 76 -17.62 -18.71 0.42
CA LEU A 76 -17.91 -19.99 1.10
C LEU A 76 -19.18 -19.89 1.94
N VAL A 77 -19.38 -18.78 2.66
CA VAL A 77 -20.59 -18.52 3.46
C VAL A 77 -21.82 -18.38 2.56
N VAL A 78 -21.71 -17.69 1.42
CA VAL A 78 -22.78 -17.56 0.42
C VAL A 78 -23.07 -18.90 -0.28
N GLN A 79 -22.06 -19.72 -0.60
CA GLN A 79 -22.27 -21.05 -1.20
C GLN A 79 -22.99 -22.02 -0.26
N THR A 80 -22.85 -21.86 1.05
CA THR A 80 -23.64 -22.61 2.05
C THR A 80 -25.07 -22.07 2.24
N GLY A 81 -25.44 -20.96 1.59
CA GLY A 81 -26.74 -20.30 1.72
C GLY A 81 -27.27 -19.77 0.37
N ALA A 82 -27.79 -20.70 -0.45
CA ALA A 82 -28.63 -20.47 -1.63
C ALA A 82 -28.01 -19.80 -2.89
N ASN A 83 -28.35 -20.39 -4.05
CA ASN A 83 -28.08 -19.98 -5.44
C ASN A 83 -27.81 -18.49 -5.68
N ALA A 84 -26.70 -18.19 -6.36
CA ALA A 84 -26.62 -17.07 -7.31
C ALA A 84 -25.55 -17.33 -8.38
N GLU A 85 -26.01 -17.34 -9.63
CA GLU A 85 -25.19 -17.40 -10.85
C GLU A 85 -24.48 -16.07 -11.15
N ALA A 86 -23.42 -16.18 -11.95
CA ALA A 86 -22.80 -15.18 -12.82
C ALA A 86 -22.08 -13.96 -12.17
N GLY A 87 -20.76 -13.88 -12.36
CA GLY A 87 -20.04 -12.61 -12.18
C GLY A 87 -18.51 -12.65 -12.16
N ASP A 88 -17.85 -13.50 -12.96
CA ASP A 88 -16.38 -13.66 -12.92
C ASP A 88 -15.59 -12.44 -13.49
N THR A 89 -16.25 -11.52 -14.20
CA THR A 89 -15.57 -10.40 -14.87
C THR A 89 -15.55 -9.07 -14.10
N ARG A 90 -16.30 -8.95 -12.99
CA ARG A 90 -16.41 -7.68 -12.22
C ARG A 90 -15.36 -7.54 -11.10
N HIS A 91 -14.73 -8.65 -10.70
CA HIS A 91 -13.98 -8.72 -9.44
C HIS A 91 -12.51 -8.25 -9.56
N GLN A 92 -11.85 -8.47 -10.71
CA GLN A 92 -10.50 -7.92 -10.95
C GLN A 92 -10.50 -6.39 -10.99
N ASP A 93 -11.60 -5.79 -11.48
CA ASP A 93 -11.75 -4.34 -11.57
C ASP A 93 -12.04 -3.73 -10.19
N VAL A 94 -12.82 -4.40 -9.34
CA VAL A 94 -13.13 -3.93 -7.98
C VAL A 94 -11.92 -3.95 -7.04
N ASP A 95 -11.04 -4.97 -7.12
CA ASP A 95 -9.78 -4.99 -6.36
C ASP A 95 -8.83 -3.88 -6.84
N THR A 96 -8.74 -3.67 -8.15
CA THR A 96 -7.94 -2.58 -8.74
C THR A 96 -8.50 -1.19 -8.37
N ILE A 97 -9.83 -1.05 -8.30
CA ILE A 97 -10.52 0.19 -7.91
C ILE A 97 -10.37 0.43 -6.41
N THR A 98 -10.49 -0.59 -5.55
CA THR A 98 -10.32 -0.46 -4.10
C THR A 98 -8.88 -0.08 -3.75
N ASP A 99 -7.89 -0.74 -4.36
CA ASP A 99 -6.46 -0.37 -4.25
C ASP A 99 -6.20 1.07 -4.69
N ARG A 100 -6.80 1.47 -5.83
CA ARG A 100 -6.71 2.85 -6.34
C ARG A 100 -7.42 3.85 -5.44
N VAL A 101 -8.49 3.47 -4.75
CA VAL A 101 -9.28 4.40 -3.90
C VAL A 101 -8.59 4.65 -2.56
N VAL A 102 -7.93 3.64 -1.97
CA VAL A 102 -7.28 3.79 -0.65
C VAL A 102 -6.08 4.74 -0.68
N LEU A 103 -5.29 4.71 -1.76
CA LEU A 103 -4.15 5.62 -1.96
C LEU A 103 -4.45 6.78 -2.93
N GLY A 104 -5.45 6.66 -3.81
CA GLY A 104 -5.69 7.59 -4.91
C GLY A 104 -5.99 9.00 -4.44
N THR A 105 -6.91 9.17 -3.48
CA THR A 105 -7.27 10.50 -2.95
C THR A 105 -6.08 11.18 -2.27
N GLU A 106 -5.24 10.43 -1.58
CA GLU A 106 -4.05 10.97 -0.91
C GLU A 106 -2.93 11.29 -1.91
N LEU A 107 -2.76 10.45 -2.93
CA LEU A 107 -1.80 10.68 -4.02
C LEU A 107 -2.22 11.85 -4.91
N GLU A 108 -3.51 12.08 -5.10
CA GLU A 108 -4.03 13.24 -5.82
C GLU A 108 -3.66 14.56 -5.17
N LEU A 109 -3.66 14.59 -3.83
CA LEU A 109 -3.33 15.79 -3.06
C LEU A 109 -1.83 16.13 -3.05
N LEU A 110 -0.97 15.24 -3.53
CA LEU A 110 0.47 15.50 -3.64
C LEU A 110 0.86 16.34 -4.87
N GLY A 111 0.00 16.39 -5.89
CA GLY A 111 0.29 17.06 -7.16
C GLY A 111 1.40 16.37 -7.98
N GLU A 112 1.66 16.89 -9.19
CA GLU A 112 2.74 16.41 -10.06
C GLU A 112 4.06 17.16 -9.77
N PRO A 113 5.24 16.51 -9.92
CA PRO A 113 5.44 15.13 -10.40
C PRO A 113 5.34 14.04 -9.31
N GLN A 114 5.08 14.41 -8.04
CA GLN A 114 5.08 13.51 -6.88
C GLN A 114 4.08 12.37 -7.03
N LYS A 115 2.88 12.67 -7.53
CA LYS A 115 1.81 11.71 -7.80
C LYS A 115 2.29 10.66 -8.80
N SER A 116 2.76 11.07 -9.98
CA SER A 116 3.25 10.14 -11.01
C SER A 116 4.41 9.29 -10.52
N ILE A 117 5.37 9.90 -9.83
CA ILE A 117 6.53 9.20 -9.26
C ILE A 117 6.08 8.09 -8.29
N LEU A 118 5.19 8.41 -7.35
CA LEU A 118 4.69 7.41 -6.40
C LEU A 118 3.81 6.38 -7.09
N ARG A 119 3.00 6.77 -8.07
CA ARG A 119 2.14 5.83 -8.79
C ARG A 119 2.96 4.76 -9.51
N LEU A 120 4.02 5.17 -10.21
CA LEU A 120 4.93 4.25 -10.90
C LEU A 120 5.68 3.35 -9.92
N ALA A 121 6.08 3.89 -8.76
CA ALA A 121 6.73 3.11 -7.71
C ALA A 121 5.79 2.06 -7.07
N PHE A 122 4.50 2.37 -6.90
CA PHE A 122 3.58 1.54 -6.11
C PHE A 122 2.64 0.65 -6.92
N TYR A 123 2.24 1.08 -8.11
CA TYR A 123 1.31 0.32 -8.95
C TYR A 123 2.01 -0.40 -10.10
N GLU A 124 3.17 0.10 -10.52
CA GLU A 124 3.91 -0.42 -11.67
C GLU A 124 5.24 -1.08 -11.25
N ASP A 125 5.51 -1.18 -9.93
CA ASP A 125 6.70 -1.77 -9.31
C ASP A 125 8.03 -1.30 -9.94
N MET A 126 8.04 -0.07 -10.47
CA MET A 126 9.21 0.47 -11.14
C MET A 126 10.26 0.88 -10.11
N THR A 127 11.50 0.48 -10.34
CA THR A 127 12.66 0.97 -9.58
C THR A 127 12.83 2.48 -9.77
N HIS A 128 13.53 3.13 -8.84
CA HIS A 128 13.83 4.55 -8.96
C HIS A 128 14.55 4.91 -10.28
N GLN A 129 15.39 4.02 -10.80
CA GLN A 129 16.08 4.20 -12.09
C GLN A 129 15.10 4.12 -13.26
N GLN A 130 14.20 3.14 -13.25
CA GLN A 130 13.16 3.02 -14.27
C GLN A 130 12.22 4.23 -14.25
N ILE A 131 11.83 4.72 -13.07
CA ILE A 131 11.00 5.93 -12.94
C ILE A 131 11.73 7.16 -13.47
N ALA A 132 13.00 7.33 -13.12
CA ALA A 132 13.85 8.43 -13.59
C ALA A 132 13.91 8.46 -15.13
N ALA A 133 14.15 7.29 -15.75
CA ALA A 133 14.14 7.16 -17.20
C ALA A 133 12.76 7.42 -17.81
N ARG A 134 11.69 6.92 -17.17
CA ARG A 134 10.31 7.00 -17.69
C ARG A 134 9.70 8.40 -17.65
N LEU A 135 10.11 9.20 -16.67
CA LEU A 135 9.62 10.57 -16.45
C LEU A 135 10.62 11.63 -16.92
N ASP A 136 11.77 11.23 -17.47
CA ASP A 136 12.88 12.12 -17.82
C ASP A 136 13.30 13.05 -16.65
N LEU A 137 13.47 12.44 -15.47
CA LEU A 137 13.85 13.13 -14.24
C LEU A 137 15.20 12.62 -13.72
N PRO A 138 16.04 13.47 -13.11
CA PRO A 138 17.24 13.00 -12.44
C PRO A 138 16.93 11.99 -11.33
N LEU A 139 17.74 10.92 -11.20
CA LEU A 139 17.55 9.89 -10.18
C LEU A 139 17.51 10.48 -8.75
N GLY A 140 18.32 11.50 -8.47
CA GLY A 140 18.32 12.21 -7.20
C GLY A 140 17.00 12.94 -6.92
N THR A 141 16.36 13.48 -7.96
CA THR A 141 15.04 14.13 -7.91
C THR A 141 13.97 13.10 -7.56
N VAL A 142 13.94 11.96 -8.26
CA VAL A 142 13.00 10.85 -7.98
C VAL A 142 13.12 10.38 -6.52
N LYS A 143 14.35 10.08 -6.06
CA LYS A 143 14.61 9.66 -4.67
C LYS A 143 14.14 10.70 -3.66
N SER A 144 14.38 11.99 -3.94
CA SER A 144 13.99 13.09 -3.05
C SER A 144 12.48 13.35 -3.02
N HIS A 145 11.78 13.19 -4.14
CA HIS A 145 10.32 13.26 -4.18
C HIS A 145 9.69 12.08 -3.43
N ILE A 146 10.13 10.85 -3.69
CA ILE A 146 9.62 9.67 -2.98
C ILE A 146 9.78 9.83 -1.47
N ARG A 147 10.98 10.21 -1.01
CA ARG A 147 11.22 10.44 0.43
C ARG A 147 10.27 11.49 1.01
N ARG A 148 10.14 12.66 0.37
CA ARG A 148 9.29 13.75 0.87
C ARG A 148 7.82 13.39 0.86
N SER A 149 7.32 12.77 -0.21
CA SER A 149 5.92 12.37 -0.33
C SER A 149 5.54 11.32 0.72
N LEU A 150 6.45 10.39 1.04
CA LEU A 150 6.21 9.37 2.06
C LEU A 150 6.23 9.93 3.48
N ILE A 151 7.05 10.94 3.74
CA ILE A 151 6.98 11.72 4.98
C ILE A 151 5.64 12.44 5.08
N HIS A 152 5.21 13.10 4.00
CA HIS A 152 3.94 13.83 3.97
C HIS A 152 2.73 12.93 4.19
N LEU A 153 2.68 11.77 3.52
CA LEU A 153 1.64 10.75 3.69
C LEU A 153 1.60 10.23 5.13
N ARG A 154 2.76 9.93 5.72
CA ARG A 154 2.86 9.54 7.13
C ARG A 154 2.28 10.61 8.05
N ASP A 155 2.65 11.87 7.86
CA ASP A 155 2.23 12.95 8.77
C ASP A 155 0.71 13.18 8.68
N ARG A 156 0.14 13.18 7.47
CA ARG A 156 -1.31 13.31 7.26
C ARG A 156 -2.10 12.13 7.83
N LEU A 157 -1.72 10.91 7.48
CA LEU A 157 -2.47 9.70 7.86
C LEU A 157 -2.23 9.32 9.33
N GLY A 158 -1.03 9.56 9.83
CA GLY A 158 -0.70 9.41 11.25
C GLY A 158 -1.43 10.41 12.14
N ALA A 159 -1.57 11.68 11.73
CA ALA A 159 -2.39 12.67 12.44
C ALA A 159 -3.88 12.27 12.42
N TRP A 160 -4.36 11.69 11.33
CA TRP A 160 -5.74 11.20 11.22
C TRP A 160 -6.07 10.12 12.26
N ASN A 161 -5.16 9.17 12.52
CA ASN A 161 -5.34 8.16 13.58
C ASN A 161 -5.28 8.72 15.00
N ALA A 162 -4.55 9.83 15.23
CA ALA A 162 -4.44 10.43 16.56
C ALA A 162 -5.64 11.32 16.92
N ALA A 163 -6.44 11.72 15.92
CA ALA A 163 -7.59 12.60 16.06
C ALA A 163 -8.95 11.87 16.05
N SER A 164 -8.96 10.53 16.05
CA SER A 164 -10.15 9.66 16.10
C SER A 164 -10.06 8.70 17.28
#